data_AF-A0A535ITC2-F1
#
_entry.id   AF-A0A535ITC2-F1
#
_cell.length_a   1.000
_cell.length_b   1.000
_cell.length_c   1.000
_cell.angle_alpha   90.00
_cell.angle_beta   90.00
_cell.angle_gamma   90.00
#
_symmetry.space_group_name_H-M   'P 1'
#
loop_
_entity.id
_entity.type
_entity.pdbx_description
1 polymer ?
#
loop_
_entity_poly.entity_id
_entity_poly.type
_entity_poly.pdbx_seq_one_letter_code
_entity_poly.pdbx_strand_id
1 'polypeptide(L)'
;MASGYTLNVPFELTLPFSAIVGQEQMKRALMLNAVDPGIGGVLIRGDRGTAKSSAVRALARLLPDYEAVEGCPYRCDPATPSQYCDDCRRRTKSGPLAVTRLPMRIVELPINASEDRLVGSIDIEAAVKAGTRRFQPGVLAEANRNLLYVDEVNLLDDHLVDVLLDAAAMGVNVVEREGISIVHPSHFILVGTMNPEEGELRPQLLDRFGLCVDVVTPTDIDQRLRVMELERDFLEDPRAVQRAWADQEAGLRTKLQVATARLDGVQLPDAIRTLIARLCLDGLVAGHRADLVVAATARAICALRGAEVVELPDVVEALELALAHRRREAATDKQAQVQELASRAAEQLAQIQATTPNETAQAVRGEATQQEGASGGDANEGWTTAESRESPSTEAIDVEADAVIQLPTFAVKKLDLPRERHARRAAGKRTSTKSETKRGRYVRSSQAEKVTDVAFDATVRAAAPYQLSRRQATADATNGLQLETHDLRQKVRERKTGNLIVFVVDASASMDAEQRMLATKGAILSLLRHAYVRRDKVALVAFSGRNARVVLRPTSSVDLAERRLERLNIGGTTPLTHGL
;
A
#
# COMPACT_ATOMS: atom_id res chain seq x y z
N MET A 1 34.22 3.86 -3.74
CA MET A 1 33.60 4.97 -2.99
C MET A 1 32.19 5.15 -3.53
N ALA A 2 31.20 4.57 -2.84
CA ALA A 2 29.80 4.63 -3.28
C ALA A 2 29.20 5.96 -2.84
N SER A 3 29.13 6.92 -3.77
CA SER A 3 28.38 8.16 -3.64
C SER A 3 26.88 7.86 -3.75
N GLY A 4 26.32 7.16 -2.75
CA GLY A 4 24.91 7.24 -2.48
C GLY A 4 24.64 8.62 -1.88
N TYR A 5 23.63 9.34 -2.37
CA TYR A 5 23.10 10.50 -1.66
C TYR A 5 22.45 10.03 -0.35
N THR A 6 23.27 9.64 0.63
CA THR A 6 22.86 9.65 2.03
C THR A 6 22.74 11.12 2.38
N LEU A 7 21.53 11.66 2.28
CA LEU A 7 21.16 12.83 3.06
C LEU A 7 21.21 12.40 4.54
N ASN A 8 22.43 12.35 5.09
CA ASN A 8 22.63 12.61 6.50
C ASN A 8 22.24 14.08 6.68
N VAL A 9 20.94 14.38 6.67
CA VAL A 9 20.45 15.65 7.18
C VAL A 9 21.07 15.77 8.55
N PRO A 10 21.83 16.84 8.85
CA PRO A 10 22.47 17.01 10.14
C PRO A 10 21.44 16.72 11.23
N PHE A 11 21.83 15.93 12.23
CA PHE A 11 20.99 15.62 13.39
C PHE A 11 20.34 16.89 13.97
N GLU A 12 21.07 18.00 13.91
CA GLU A 12 20.67 19.34 14.37
C GLU A 12 19.51 19.98 13.58
N LEU A 13 19.19 19.49 12.38
CA LEU A 13 18.15 20.06 11.49
C LEU A 13 16.90 19.18 11.37
N THR A 14 16.75 18.17 12.23
CA THR A 14 15.53 17.35 12.29
C THR A 14 14.71 17.68 13.54
N LEU A 15 13.39 17.80 13.38
CA LEU A 15 12.45 18.05 14.47
C LEU A 15 12.40 16.83 15.43
N PRO A 16 12.36 17.03 16.76
CA PRO A 16 12.20 15.93 17.72
C PRO A 16 10.89 15.17 17.53
N PHE A 17 10.91 13.84 17.68
CA PHE A 17 9.71 13.01 17.46
C PHE A 17 8.59 13.29 18.47
N SER A 18 8.97 13.58 19.72
CA SER A 18 8.06 13.98 20.79
C SER A 18 7.42 15.34 20.55
N ALA A 19 8.08 16.23 19.79
CA ALA A 19 7.59 17.59 19.55
C ALA A 19 6.47 17.65 18.50
N ILE A 20 6.31 16.61 17.67
CA ILE A 20 5.26 16.56 16.64
C ILE A 20 3.89 16.69 17.31
N VAL A 21 3.11 17.69 16.91
CA VAL A 21 1.80 17.97 17.53
C VAL A 21 0.74 17.04 16.96
N GLY A 22 -0.01 16.37 17.85
CA GLY A 22 -1.06 15.43 17.47
C GLY A 22 -0.53 14.19 16.74
N GLN A 23 -1.34 13.66 15.81
CA GLN A 23 -1.01 12.49 14.98
C GLN A 23 -0.63 11.24 15.79
N GLU A 24 -1.29 11.05 16.93
CA GLU A 24 -0.96 9.98 17.89
C GLU A 24 -1.02 8.58 17.27
N GLN A 25 -2.00 8.30 16.41
CA GLN A 25 -2.08 7.01 15.70
C GLN A 25 -0.86 6.76 14.80
N MET A 26 -0.35 7.80 14.12
CA MET A 26 0.82 7.68 13.24
C MET A 26 2.08 7.44 14.07
N LYS A 27 2.27 8.21 15.14
CA LYS A 27 3.41 8.01 16.07
C LYS A 27 3.37 6.59 16.64
N ARG A 28 2.18 6.14 17.05
CA ARG A 28 1.97 4.82 17.63
C ARG A 28 2.30 3.70 16.64
N ALA A 29 1.77 3.74 15.42
CA ALA A 29 2.08 2.74 14.39
C ALA A 29 3.58 2.70 14.04
N LEU A 30 4.22 3.87 13.95
CA LEU A 30 5.66 3.98 13.71
C LEU A 30 6.49 3.36 14.85
N MET A 31 6.12 3.61 16.11
CA MET A 31 6.77 3.00 17.26
C MET A 31 6.56 1.48 17.31
N LEU A 32 5.36 0.99 16.99
CA LEU A 32 5.06 -0.44 16.98
C LEU A 32 5.88 -1.19 15.93
N ASN A 33 5.98 -0.65 14.71
CA ASN A 33 6.80 -1.22 13.64
C ASN A 33 8.31 -1.10 13.91
N ALA A 34 8.74 -0.15 14.76
CA ALA A 34 10.11 -0.08 15.23
C ALA A 34 10.42 -1.13 16.30
N VAL A 35 9.43 -1.52 17.12
CA VAL A 35 9.57 -2.60 18.11
C VAL A 35 9.57 -3.97 17.43
N ASP A 36 8.61 -4.22 16.53
CA ASP A 36 8.50 -5.45 15.77
C ASP A 36 8.43 -5.18 14.26
N PRO A 37 9.57 -5.23 13.54
CA PRO A 37 9.59 -5.10 12.08
C PRO A 37 8.82 -6.23 11.36
N GLY A 38 8.57 -7.36 12.03
CA GLY A 38 7.80 -8.49 11.51
C GLY A 38 6.33 -8.20 11.28
N ILE A 39 5.82 -7.06 11.77
CA ILE A 39 4.47 -6.56 11.50
C ILE A 39 4.23 -6.37 9.99
N GLY A 40 5.29 -6.11 9.20
CA GLY A 40 5.16 -5.98 7.74
C GLY A 40 4.99 -4.53 7.24
N GLY A 41 5.50 -3.56 8.00
CA GLY A 41 5.59 -2.17 7.57
C GLY A 41 4.36 -1.31 7.87
N VAL A 42 4.56 0.01 7.80
CA VAL A 42 3.52 1.02 8.06
C VAL A 42 3.23 1.80 6.79
N LEU A 43 1.94 1.93 6.49
CA LEU A 43 1.42 2.72 5.39
C LEU A 43 0.71 3.98 5.92
N ILE A 44 1.26 5.14 5.64
CA ILE A 44 0.76 6.43 6.11
C ILE A 44 0.01 7.12 4.97
N ARG A 45 -1.31 7.18 5.08
CA ARG A 45 -2.20 7.88 4.14
C ARG A 45 -2.46 9.29 4.65
N GLY A 46 -2.54 10.27 3.76
CA GLY A 46 -2.96 11.62 4.17
C GLY A 46 -2.60 12.67 3.14
N ASP A 47 -3.04 13.89 3.40
CA ASP A 47 -2.83 15.02 2.50
C ASP A 47 -1.37 15.50 2.56
N ARG A 48 -1.01 16.36 1.60
CA ARG A 48 0.26 17.07 1.62
C ARG A 48 0.31 18.05 2.80
N GLY A 49 1.48 18.21 3.41
CA GLY A 49 1.66 19.13 4.55
C GLY A 49 1.33 18.55 5.93
N THR A 50 1.03 17.25 6.02
CA THR A 50 0.74 16.57 7.30
C THR A 50 1.98 16.06 8.04
N ALA A 51 3.17 16.61 7.76
CA ALA A 51 4.45 16.25 8.42
C ALA A 51 4.86 14.74 8.37
N LYS A 52 4.29 13.94 7.46
CA LYS A 52 4.58 12.50 7.31
C LYS A 52 6.07 12.19 7.21
N SER A 53 6.78 12.85 6.29
CA SER A 53 8.22 12.64 6.10
C SER A 53 9.05 13.14 7.29
N SER A 54 8.63 14.24 7.93
CA SER A 54 9.26 14.75 9.16
C SER A 54 9.15 13.76 10.31
N ALA A 55 8.01 13.08 10.47
CA ALA A 55 7.80 12.10 11.53
C ALA A 55 8.67 10.85 11.37
N VAL A 56 8.80 10.34 10.14
CA VAL A 56 9.69 9.21 9.85
C VAL A 56 11.15 9.59 10.11
N ARG A 57 11.54 10.81 9.72
CA ARG A 57 12.89 11.33 10.01
C ARG A 57 13.17 11.49 11.48
N ALA A 58 12.18 11.96 12.23
CA ALA A 58 12.27 12.11 13.67
C ALA A 58 12.37 10.73 14.37
N LEU A 59 11.61 9.72 13.93
CA LEU A 59 11.67 8.37 14.49
C LEU A 59 13.07 7.76 14.39
N ALA A 60 13.77 7.94 13.27
CA ALA A 60 15.10 7.38 13.08
C ALA A 60 16.13 7.86 14.12
N ARG A 61 15.89 9.02 14.76
CA ARG A 61 16.72 9.52 15.87
C ARG A 61 16.53 8.73 17.16
N LEU A 62 15.33 8.17 17.36
CA LEU A 62 15.00 7.40 18.55
C LEU A 62 15.51 5.96 18.46
N LEU A 63 15.80 5.47 17.26
CA LEU A 63 16.23 4.10 17.03
C LEU A 63 17.62 3.84 17.66
N PRO A 64 17.85 2.66 18.28
CA PRO A 64 19.14 2.31 18.87
C PRO A 64 20.23 2.08 17.82
N ASP A 65 21.48 2.24 18.25
CA ASP A 65 22.62 1.78 17.47
C ASP A 65 22.65 0.24 17.44
N TYR A 66 23.20 -0.33 16.37
CA TYR A 66 23.30 -1.78 16.20
C TYR A 66 24.73 -2.22 15.88
N GLU A 67 25.04 -3.46 16.24
CA GLU A 67 26.33 -4.08 15.98
C GLU A 67 26.32 -4.78 14.63
N ALA A 68 27.29 -4.51 13.76
CA ALA A 68 27.40 -5.08 12.42
C ALA A 68 28.79 -5.66 12.17
N VAL A 69 28.86 -6.69 11.31
CA VAL A 69 30.15 -7.25 10.88
C VAL A 69 30.96 -6.24 10.08
N GLU A 70 32.20 -6.01 10.50
CA GLU A 70 33.11 -5.07 9.86
C GLU A 70 33.49 -5.52 8.44
N GLY A 71 33.40 -4.59 7.49
CA GLY A 71 33.68 -4.82 6.07
C GLY A 71 32.59 -5.57 5.31
N CYS A 72 31.46 -5.94 5.95
CA CYS A 72 30.33 -6.56 5.26
C CYS A 72 29.48 -5.50 4.53
N PRO A 73 29.27 -5.61 3.21
CA PRO A 73 28.43 -4.65 2.47
C PRO A 73 26.96 -4.67 2.90
N TYR A 74 26.49 -5.80 3.44
CA TYR A 74 25.11 -6.00 3.90
C TYR A 74 24.93 -5.76 5.40
N ARG A 75 26.01 -5.44 6.15
CA ARG A 75 25.96 -5.18 7.60
C ARG A 75 25.28 -6.29 8.43
N CYS A 76 25.64 -7.54 8.12
CA CYS A 76 25.10 -8.73 8.80
C CYS A 76 25.16 -8.61 10.32
N ASP A 77 24.13 -9.14 10.99
CA ASP A 77 24.02 -9.14 12.44
C ASP A 77 24.90 -10.23 13.06
N PRO A 78 25.96 -9.89 13.82
CA PRO A 78 26.85 -10.88 14.42
C PRO A 78 26.12 -11.86 15.36
N ALA A 79 25.00 -11.46 15.98
CA ALA A 79 24.23 -12.30 16.91
C ALA A 79 23.42 -13.41 16.21
N THR A 80 23.18 -13.28 14.90
CA THR A 80 22.30 -14.19 14.14
C THR A 80 23.03 -14.85 12.96
N PRO A 81 23.87 -15.89 13.19
CA PRO A 81 24.64 -16.56 12.13
C PRO A 81 23.81 -17.19 11.01
N SER A 82 22.54 -17.53 11.26
CA SER A 82 21.63 -18.08 10.26
C SER A 82 21.34 -17.09 9.12
N GLN A 83 21.43 -15.79 9.38
CA GLN A 83 21.15 -14.70 8.45
C GLN A 83 22.41 -14.10 7.80
N TYR A 84 23.58 -14.73 7.99
CA TYR A 84 24.81 -14.26 7.36
C TYR A 84 24.72 -14.33 5.83
N CYS A 85 25.26 -13.31 5.17
CA CYS A 85 25.56 -13.38 3.74
C CYS A 85 26.65 -14.43 3.49
N ASP A 86 26.80 -14.84 2.23
CA ASP A 86 27.78 -15.88 1.87
C ASP A 86 29.22 -15.51 2.21
N ASP A 87 29.58 -14.22 2.14
CA ASP A 87 30.90 -13.73 2.53
C ASP A 87 31.13 -13.87 4.04
N CYS A 88 30.17 -13.42 4.86
CA CYS A 88 30.24 -13.57 6.31
C CYS A 88 30.29 -15.05 6.71
N ARG A 89 29.46 -15.90 6.11
CA ARG A 89 29.49 -17.36 6.35
C ARG A 89 30.86 -17.97 6.05
N ARG A 90 31.56 -17.51 5.01
CA ARG A 90 32.94 -17.95 4.71
C ARG A 90 33.93 -17.42 5.74
N ARG A 91 33.88 -16.12 6.05
CA ARG A 91 34.79 -15.48 6.99
C ARG A 91 34.69 -16.06 8.41
N THR A 92 33.49 -16.42 8.87
CA THR A 92 33.28 -17.09 10.17
C THR A 92 34.00 -18.43 10.27
N LYS A 93 34.19 -19.16 9.16
CA LYS A 93 34.96 -20.41 9.16
C LYS A 93 36.46 -20.18 9.38
N SER A 94 36.96 -19.00 9.05
CA SER A 94 38.38 -18.62 9.16
C SER A 94 38.75 -17.96 10.49
N GLY A 95 37.76 -17.62 11.33
CA GLY A 95 37.98 -16.97 12.63
C GLY A 95 36.81 -16.09 13.07
N PRO A 96 36.90 -15.47 14.26
CA PRO A 96 35.88 -14.55 14.76
C PRO A 96 35.80 -13.31 13.87
N LEU A 97 34.56 -12.86 13.61
CA LEU A 97 34.30 -11.65 12.83
C LEU A 97 34.51 -10.40 13.70
N ALA A 98 35.22 -9.41 13.18
CA ALA A 98 35.28 -8.09 13.80
C ALA A 98 33.91 -7.39 13.70
N VAL A 99 33.53 -6.68 14.76
CA VAL A 99 32.23 -6.04 14.92
C VAL A 99 32.41 -4.53 15.09
N THR A 100 31.55 -3.75 14.46
CA THR A 100 31.49 -2.30 14.58
C THR A 100 30.07 -1.88 14.96
N ARG A 101 29.94 -0.92 15.88
CA ARG A 101 28.65 -0.27 16.18
C ARG A 101 28.34 0.81 15.15
N LEU A 102 27.14 0.77 14.58
CA LEU A 102 26.65 1.71 13.59
C LEU A 102 25.29 2.27 14.03
N PRO A 103 25.03 3.57 13.81
CA PRO A 103 23.71 4.13 14.01
C PRO A 103 22.76 3.63 12.92
N MET A 104 21.49 3.41 13.27
CA MET A 104 20.42 3.26 12.29
C MET A 104 20.30 4.50 11.43
N ARG A 105 20.02 4.28 10.14
CA ARG A 105 19.86 5.35 9.15
C ARG A 105 18.55 5.19 8.39
N ILE A 106 18.15 6.25 7.73
CA ILE A 106 17.05 6.23 6.77
C ILE A 106 17.64 6.04 5.40
N VAL A 107 17.10 5.06 4.68
CA VAL A 107 17.36 4.86 3.26
C VAL A 107 16.09 5.27 2.54
N GLU A 108 16.18 6.29 1.69
CA GLU A 108 15.02 6.80 0.94
C GLU A 108 15.01 6.15 -0.45
N LEU A 109 13.85 5.65 -0.87
CA LEU A 109 13.62 5.17 -2.23
C LEU A 109 12.93 6.26 -3.05
N PRO A 110 13.58 6.82 -4.08
CA PRO A 110 12.96 7.84 -4.92
C PRO A 110 11.89 7.23 -5.83
N ILE A 111 10.88 8.02 -6.19
CA ILE A 111 9.75 7.64 -7.07
C ILE A 111 10.21 7.14 -8.46
N ASN A 112 11.39 7.61 -8.91
CA ASN A 112 11.98 7.23 -10.20
C ASN A 112 13.07 6.14 -10.07
N ALA A 113 13.09 5.40 -8.96
CA ALA A 113 14.00 4.27 -8.80
C ALA A 113 13.77 3.22 -9.90
N SER A 114 14.87 2.72 -10.45
CA SER A 114 14.85 1.54 -11.30
C SER A 114 14.91 0.30 -10.43
N GLU A 115 14.45 -0.83 -10.97
CA GLU A 115 14.56 -2.13 -10.31
C GLU A 115 16.01 -2.49 -9.97
N ASP A 116 16.96 -2.15 -10.85
CA ASP A 116 18.39 -2.34 -10.63
C ASP A 116 18.92 -1.57 -9.42
N ARG A 117 18.39 -0.36 -9.19
CA ARG A 117 18.75 0.44 -8.01
C ARG A 117 18.14 -0.16 -6.75
N LEU A 118 16.94 -0.72 -6.84
CA LEU A 118 16.25 -1.32 -5.70
C LEU A 118 16.92 -2.63 -5.25
N VAL A 119 17.03 -3.58 -6.18
CA VAL A 119 17.46 -4.96 -5.92
C VAL A 119 18.99 -5.09 -5.96
N GLY A 120 19.65 -4.30 -6.80
CA GLY A 120 21.08 -4.40 -7.11
C GLY A 120 21.32 -4.84 -8.55
N SER A 121 22.54 -4.61 -9.04
CA SER A 121 22.93 -4.90 -10.44
C SER A 121 24.37 -5.42 -10.52
N ILE A 122 24.83 -5.82 -11.71
CA ILE A 122 26.23 -6.17 -11.92
C ILE A 122 27.06 -4.90 -12.14
N ASP A 123 28.22 -4.84 -11.49
CA ASP A 123 29.25 -3.84 -11.73
C ASP A 123 29.85 -4.04 -13.14
N ILE A 124 29.35 -3.24 -14.08
CA ILE A 124 29.76 -3.24 -15.49
C ILE A 124 31.26 -3.01 -15.63
N GLU A 125 31.83 -2.11 -14.84
CA GLU A 125 33.23 -1.70 -15.00
C GLU A 125 34.16 -2.86 -14.62
N ALA A 126 33.87 -3.52 -13.50
CA ALA A 126 34.59 -4.72 -13.08
C ALA A 126 34.37 -5.89 -14.05
N ALA A 127 33.15 -6.08 -14.56
CA ALA A 127 32.84 -7.12 -15.52
C ALA A 127 33.58 -6.91 -16.86
N VAL A 128 33.65 -5.67 -17.39
CA VAL A 128 34.36 -5.37 -18.64
C VAL A 128 35.88 -5.41 -18.48
N LYS A 129 36.44 -4.87 -17.39
CA LYS A 129 37.90 -4.78 -17.20
C LYS A 129 38.53 -6.08 -16.72
N ALA A 130 37.90 -6.77 -15.77
CA ALA A 130 38.45 -7.95 -15.10
C ALA A 130 37.72 -9.25 -15.45
N GLY A 131 36.63 -9.21 -16.22
CA GLY A 131 35.79 -10.39 -16.52
C GLY A 131 35.09 -10.97 -15.30
N THR A 132 35.26 -10.35 -14.13
CA THR A 132 34.69 -10.80 -12.87
C THR A 132 33.28 -10.23 -12.72
N ARG A 133 32.29 -11.10 -12.56
CA ARG A 133 30.90 -10.74 -12.27
C ARG A 133 30.78 -10.28 -10.82
N ARG A 134 31.04 -8.99 -10.56
CA ARG A 134 30.88 -8.41 -9.21
C ARG A 134 29.48 -7.84 -9.05
N PHE A 135 28.78 -8.22 -7.99
CA PHE A 135 27.47 -7.67 -7.65
C PHE A 135 27.62 -6.30 -6.97
N GLN A 136 26.87 -5.32 -7.45
CA GLN A 136 26.70 -4.01 -6.84
C GLN A 136 25.41 -4.00 -6.01
N PRO A 137 25.51 -3.85 -4.67
CA PRO A 137 24.34 -3.82 -3.79
C PRO A 137 23.36 -2.70 -4.15
N GLY A 138 22.06 -3.00 -4.08
CA GLY A 138 20.97 -2.04 -4.26
C GLY A 138 20.51 -1.39 -2.95
N VAL A 139 19.42 -0.64 -3.03
CA VAL A 139 18.77 0.02 -1.89
C VAL A 139 18.32 -0.99 -0.84
N LEU A 140 17.85 -2.18 -1.22
CA LEU A 140 17.47 -3.24 -0.26
C LEU A 140 18.67 -3.72 0.59
N ALA A 141 19.86 -3.80 -0.01
CA ALA A 141 21.07 -4.13 0.72
C ALA A 141 21.51 -3.00 1.66
N GLU A 142 21.40 -1.74 1.21
CA GLU A 142 21.66 -0.56 2.05
C GLU A 142 20.64 -0.45 3.19
N ALA A 143 19.39 -0.87 2.95
CA ALA A 143 18.28 -0.82 3.90
C ALA A 143 18.39 -1.90 5.00
N ASN A 144 19.17 -2.96 4.82
CA ASN A 144 19.30 -4.01 5.83
C ASN A 144 19.71 -3.41 7.20
N ARG A 145 18.86 -3.66 8.20
CA ARG A 145 18.90 -3.17 9.59
C ARG A 145 18.80 -1.65 9.71
N ASN A 146 18.21 -1.02 8.72
CA ASN A 146 17.91 0.40 8.65
C ASN A 146 16.41 0.60 8.39
N LEU A 147 15.98 1.86 8.39
CA LEU A 147 14.62 2.23 8.02
C LEU A 147 14.55 2.50 6.51
N LEU A 148 13.66 1.83 5.80
CA LEU A 148 13.39 2.09 4.38
C LEU A 148 12.15 2.98 4.27
N TYR A 149 12.38 4.21 3.84
CA TYR A 149 11.32 5.19 3.59
C TYR A 149 11.00 5.25 2.10
N VAL A 150 9.72 5.08 1.77
CA VAL A 150 9.22 5.18 0.41
C VAL A 150 8.19 6.29 0.33
N ASP A 151 8.56 7.38 -0.35
CA ASP A 151 7.63 8.48 -0.55
C ASP A 151 6.70 8.19 -1.73
N GLU A 152 5.40 8.43 -1.54
CA GLU A 152 4.36 8.25 -2.56
C GLU A 152 4.41 6.85 -3.22
N VAL A 153 4.25 5.79 -2.41
CA VAL A 153 4.29 4.38 -2.85
C VAL A 153 3.32 4.10 -4.01
N ASN A 154 2.20 4.83 -4.08
CA ASN A 154 1.22 4.75 -5.15
C ASN A 154 1.72 5.21 -6.53
N LEU A 155 2.85 5.91 -6.59
CA LEU A 155 3.49 6.35 -7.83
C LEU A 155 4.57 5.40 -8.34
N LEU A 156 5.02 4.46 -7.49
CA LEU A 156 5.95 3.42 -7.90
C LEU A 156 5.27 2.42 -8.84
N ASP A 157 6.09 1.76 -9.65
CA ASP A 157 5.62 0.70 -10.52
C ASP A 157 5.23 -0.53 -9.67
N ASP A 158 4.09 -1.17 -9.97
CA ASP A 158 3.52 -2.27 -9.17
C ASP A 158 4.55 -3.36 -8.81
N HIS A 159 5.40 -3.74 -9.78
CA HIS A 159 6.42 -4.76 -9.58
C HIS A 159 7.52 -4.35 -8.58
N LEU A 160 7.87 -3.07 -8.48
CA LEU A 160 8.83 -2.59 -7.49
C LEU A 160 8.23 -2.69 -6.09
N VAL A 161 6.95 -2.33 -5.96
CA VAL A 161 6.20 -2.45 -4.70
C VAL A 161 6.10 -3.92 -4.29
N ASP A 162 5.85 -4.83 -5.25
CA ASP A 162 5.82 -6.26 -4.97
C ASP A 162 7.14 -6.77 -4.40
N VAL A 163 8.27 -6.44 -5.05
CA VAL A 163 9.62 -6.85 -4.62
C VAL A 163 9.99 -6.24 -3.27
N LEU A 164 9.65 -4.97 -3.04
CA LEU A 164 9.84 -4.29 -1.75
C LEU A 164 9.12 -5.02 -0.61
N LEU A 165 7.85 -5.34 -0.82
CA LEU A 165 7.02 -6.00 0.18
C LEU A 165 7.44 -7.47 0.38
N ASP A 166 7.98 -8.14 -0.65
CA ASP A 166 8.48 -9.51 -0.53
C ASP A 166 9.76 -9.52 0.30
N ALA A 167 10.67 -8.59 0.00
CA ALA A 167 11.89 -8.42 0.78
C ALA A 167 11.60 -8.04 2.25
N ALA A 168 10.60 -7.18 2.49
CA ALA A 168 10.19 -6.80 3.84
C ALA A 168 9.59 -7.97 4.62
N ALA A 169 8.76 -8.81 3.98
CA ALA A 169 8.13 -9.95 4.62
C ALA A 169 9.07 -11.15 4.82
N MET A 170 9.93 -11.43 3.84
CA MET A 170 10.86 -12.56 3.88
C MET A 170 12.16 -12.23 4.64
N GLY A 171 12.50 -10.95 4.79
CA GLY A 171 13.77 -10.51 5.40
C GLY A 171 15.01 -10.84 4.56
N VAL A 172 14.83 -11.31 3.33
CA VAL A 172 15.89 -11.65 2.38
C VAL A 172 15.56 -11.09 1.01
N ASN A 173 16.59 -10.63 0.31
CA ASN A 173 16.48 -10.26 -1.09
C ASN A 173 17.15 -11.34 -1.94
N VAL A 174 16.38 -11.88 -2.89
CA VAL A 174 16.83 -12.92 -3.81
C VAL A 174 17.00 -12.31 -5.20
N VAL A 175 18.22 -12.38 -5.73
CA VAL A 175 18.58 -11.80 -7.02
C VAL A 175 19.05 -12.89 -7.97
N GLU A 176 18.19 -13.24 -8.93
CA GLU A 176 18.47 -14.23 -9.97
C GLU A 176 18.48 -13.58 -11.35
N ARG A 177 19.60 -12.94 -11.71
CA ARG A 177 19.72 -12.16 -12.95
C ARG A 177 21.12 -12.21 -13.54
N GLU A 178 21.19 -12.07 -14.86
CA GLU A 178 22.46 -11.91 -15.59
C GLU A 178 23.48 -13.05 -15.28
N GLY A 179 22.97 -14.26 -15.01
CA GLY A 179 23.77 -15.43 -14.67
C GLY A 179 24.38 -15.39 -13.27
N ILE A 180 23.80 -14.61 -12.36
CA ILE A 180 24.11 -14.55 -10.94
C ILE A 180 22.84 -14.94 -10.16
N SER A 181 23.00 -15.86 -9.20
CA SER A 181 22.01 -16.11 -8.15
C SER A 181 22.66 -15.75 -6.82
N ILE A 182 22.20 -14.66 -6.21
CA ILE A 182 22.67 -14.17 -4.90
C ILE A 182 21.47 -14.01 -3.99
N VAL A 183 21.63 -14.47 -2.76
CA VAL A 183 20.69 -14.20 -1.67
C VAL A 183 21.42 -13.41 -0.61
N HIS A 184 20.85 -12.29 -0.18
CA HIS A 184 21.40 -11.49 0.91
C HIS A 184 20.32 -11.06 1.91
N PRO A 185 20.69 -10.84 3.19
CA PRO A 185 19.75 -10.37 4.19
C PRO A 185 19.25 -8.96 3.86
N SER A 186 17.99 -8.71 4.20
CA SER A 186 17.26 -7.48 3.93
C SER A 186 16.14 -7.27 4.97
N HIS A 187 16.46 -7.33 6.26
CA HIS A 187 15.54 -7.04 7.35
C HIS A 187 15.52 -5.53 7.60
N PHE A 188 14.42 -4.85 7.31
CA PHE A 188 14.35 -3.39 7.44
C PHE A 188 12.97 -2.95 7.93
N ILE A 189 12.92 -1.77 8.56
CA ILE A 189 11.65 -1.16 8.97
C ILE A 189 11.07 -0.45 7.76
N LEU A 190 10.00 -0.99 7.17
CA LEU A 190 9.34 -0.39 6.01
C LEU A 190 8.36 0.70 6.44
N VAL A 191 8.51 1.90 5.89
CA VAL A 191 7.52 2.98 6.00
C VAL A 191 7.20 3.54 4.63
N GLY A 192 5.94 3.43 4.22
CA GLY A 192 5.43 3.97 2.97
C GLY A 192 4.45 5.11 3.22
N THR A 193 4.58 6.22 2.50
CA THR A 193 3.56 7.26 2.46
C THR A 193 2.75 7.17 1.18
N MET A 194 1.49 7.61 1.21
CA MET A 194 0.75 7.91 -0.01
C MET A 194 -0.16 9.11 0.16
N ASN A 195 -0.51 9.71 -0.97
CA ASN A 195 -1.59 10.66 -1.10
C ASN A 195 -2.78 9.98 -1.82
N PRO A 196 -3.93 9.75 -1.14
CA PRO A 196 -5.11 9.15 -1.76
C PRO A 196 -5.60 9.90 -3.00
N GLU A 197 -5.40 11.23 -3.07
CA GLU A 197 -5.82 12.04 -4.22
C GLU A 197 -5.04 11.74 -5.51
N GLU A 198 -3.80 11.25 -5.39
CA GLU A 198 -2.92 10.98 -6.53
C GLU A 198 -3.11 9.58 -7.12
N GLY A 199 -3.84 8.71 -6.41
CA GLY A 199 -4.23 7.38 -6.86
C GLY A 199 -4.20 6.36 -5.72
N GLU A 200 -5.11 5.38 -5.80
CA GLU A 200 -5.16 4.25 -4.86
C GLU A 200 -4.14 3.17 -5.24
N LEU A 201 -3.51 2.56 -4.23
CA LEU A 201 -2.77 1.32 -4.39
C LEU A 201 -3.73 0.14 -4.64
N ARG A 202 -3.24 -0.87 -5.35
CA ARG A 202 -4.02 -2.10 -5.58
C ARG A 202 -4.37 -2.75 -4.23
N PRO A 203 -5.60 -3.26 -4.06
CA PRO A 203 -5.99 -3.94 -2.82
C PRO A 203 -5.05 -5.07 -2.41
N GLN A 204 -4.48 -5.80 -3.37
CA GLN A 204 -3.51 -6.87 -3.11
C GLN A 204 -2.19 -6.37 -2.51
N LEU A 205 -1.74 -5.16 -2.90
CA LEU A 205 -0.54 -4.53 -2.37
C LEU A 205 -0.81 -3.88 -1.02
N LEU A 206 -2.00 -3.29 -0.86
CA LEU A 206 -2.46 -2.72 0.40
C LEU A 206 -2.50 -3.78 1.49
N ASP A 207 -3.07 -4.95 1.21
CA ASP A 207 -3.16 -6.07 2.17
C ASP A 207 -1.78 -6.57 2.65
N ARG A 208 -0.73 -6.35 1.87
CA ARG A 208 0.64 -6.75 2.22
C ARG A 208 1.33 -5.80 3.20
N PHE A 209 0.80 -4.58 3.41
CA PHE A 209 1.25 -3.73 4.50
C PHE A 209 0.68 -4.22 5.83
N GLY A 210 1.49 -4.17 6.88
CA GLY A 210 1.07 -4.53 8.23
C GLY A 210 0.04 -3.56 8.77
N LEU A 211 0.44 -2.30 8.95
CA LEU A 211 -0.38 -1.26 9.55
C LEU A 211 -0.73 -0.18 8.53
N CYS A 212 -1.93 0.38 8.66
CA CYS A 212 -2.34 1.54 7.87
C CYS A 212 -2.91 2.61 8.78
N VAL A 213 -2.42 3.84 8.63
CA VAL A 213 -2.89 4.99 9.41
C VAL A 213 -3.29 6.11 8.47
N ASP A 214 -4.46 6.69 8.72
CA ASP A 214 -4.93 7.90 8.06
C ASP A 214 -4.51 9.13 8.89
N VAL A 215 -3.68 9.97 8.31
CA VAL A 215 -3.24 11.24 8.90
C VAL A 215 -4.09 12.36 8.33
N VAL A 216 -4.90 12.94 9.20
CA VAL A 216 -5.75 14.09 8.89
C VAL A 216 -5.09 15.34 9.44
N THR A 217 -5.25 16.45 8.72
CA THR A 217 -4.80 17.75 9.19
C THR A 217 -5.59 18.15 10.44
N PRO A 218 -4.96 18.62 11.53
CA PRO A 218 -5.67 19.08 12.71
C PRO A 218 -6.75 20.12 12.34
N THR A 219 -7.97 19.90 12.82
CA THR A 219 -9.10 20.83 12.69
C THR A 219 -9.18 21.80 13.87
N ASP A 220 -8.55 21.45 14.97
CA ASP A 220 -8.44 22.31 16.15
C ASP A 220 -7.47 23.47 15.92
N ILE A 221 -7.92 24.68 16.26
CA ILE A 221 -7.17 25.92 16.08
C ILE A 221 -5.94 25.93 16.99
N ASP A 222 -6.07 25.46 18.22
CA ASP A 222 -4.97 25.49 19.20
C ASP A 222 -3.83 24.56 18.74
N GLN A 223 -4.15 23.36 18.25
CA GLN A 223 -3.16 22.47 17.64
C GLN A 223 -2.48 23.09 16.42
N ARG A 224 -3.23 23.79 15.56
CA ARG A 224 -2.66 24.47 14.38
C ARG A 224 -1.72 25.60 14.76
N LEU A 225 -2.11 26.44 15.73
CA LEU A 225 -1.24 27.48 16.27
C LEU A 225 0.03 26.88 16.85
N ARG A 226 -0.09 25.76 17.57
CA ARG A 226 1.08 25.08 18.14
C ARG A 226 2.05 24.55 17.09
N VAL A 227 1.54 24.03 15.97
CA VAL A 227 2.38 23.64 14.83
C VAL A 227 3.11 24.84 14.25
N MET A 228 2.42 25.97 14.07
CA MET A 228 3.03 27.19 13.53
C MET A 228 4.11 27.78 14.47
N GLU A 229 3.85 27.80 15.77
CA GLU A 229 4.82 28.22 16.78
C GLU A 229 6.06 27.32 16.77
N LEU A 230 5.85 26.00 16.78
CA LEU A 230 6.95 25.04 16.79
C LEU A 230 7.79 25.14 15.51
N GLU A 231 7.16 25.32 14.35
CA GLU A 231 7.87 25.52 13.08
C GLU A 231 8.69 26.81 13.08
N ARG A 232 8.13 27.92 13.58
CA ARG A 232 8.86 29.19 13.76
C ARG A 232 10.06 28.99 14.68
N ASP A 233 9.85 28.46 15.88
CA ASP A 233 10.89 28.29 16.90
C ASP A 233 12.01 27.35 16.39
N PHE A 234 11.64 26.32 15.62
CA PHE A 234 12.59 25.40 15.01
C PHE A 234 13.39 26.04 13.88
N LEU A 235 12.81 26.94 13.09
CA LEU A 235 13.53 27.69 12.05
C LEU A 235 14.46 28.76 12.65
N GLU A 236 14.09 29.35 13.80
CA GLU A 236 14.90 30.35 14.51
C GLU A 236 16.09 29.74 15.24
N ASP A 237 15.88 28.72 16.10
CA ASP A 237 16.95 27.97 16.77
C ASP A 237 16.61 26.48 16.89
N PRO A 238 17.02 25.65 15.91
CA PRO A 238 16.82 24.20 15.96
C PRO A 238 17.41 23.55 17.22
N ARG A 239 18.54 24.06 17.72
CA ARG A 239 19.25 23.47 18.87
C ARG A 239 18.55 23.78 20.18
N ALA A 240 17.88 24.93 20.31
CA ALA A 240 17.07 25.25 21.48
C ALA A 240 15.86 24.31 21.57
N VAL A 241 15.15 24.10 20.47
CA VAL A 241 14.01 23.15 20.42
C VAL A 241 14.48 21.74 20.75
N GLN A 242 15.62 21.29 20.21
CA GLN A 242 16.17 19.98 20.55
C GLN A 242 16.52 19.83 22.02
N ARG A 243 17.13 20.85 22.64
CA ARG A 243 17.43 20.85 24.08
C ARG A 243 16.17 20.82 24.93
N ALA A 244 15.13 21.56 24.54
CA ALA A 244 13.86 21.60 25.26
C ALA A 244 13.14 20.24 25.30
N TRP A 245 13.29 19.41 24.26
CA TRP A 245 12.63 18.10 24.14
C TRP A 245 13.56 16.90 24.38
N ALA A 246 14.82 17.13 24.74
CA ALA A 246 15.83 16.08 24.89
C ALA A 246 15.44 15.02 25.92
N ASP A 247 14.89 15.42 27.07
CA ASP A 247 14.48 14.50 28.13
C ASP A 247 13.33 13.58 27.68
N GLN A 248 12.39 14.12 26.90
CA GLN A 248 11.27 13.34 26.36
C GLN A 248 11.73 12.39 25.26
N GLU A 249 12.62 12.83 24.36
CA GLU A 249 13.22 11.93 23.35
C GLU A 249 14.02 10.81 24.01
N ALA A 250 14.82 11.10 25.05
CA ALA A 250 15.58 10.10 25.80
C ALA A 250 14.64 9.08 26.48
N GLY A 251 13.53 9.55 27.05
CA GLY A 251 12.49 8.69 27.61
C GLY A 251 11.86 7.76 26.57
N LEU A 252 11.50 8.29 25.40
CA LEU A 252 10.94 7.48 24.30
C LEU A 252 11.96 6.48 23.74
N ARG A 253 13.21 6.89 23.56
CA ARG A 253 14.30 6.01 23.13
C ARG A 253 14.50 4.85 24.09
N THR A 254 14.53 5.13 25.38
CA THR A 254 14.67 4.09 26.42
C THR A 254 13.47 3.14 26.40
N LYS A 255 12.25 3.66 26.25
CA LYS A 255 11.03 2.82 26.12
C LYS A 255 11.09 1.90 24.90
N LEU A 256 11.50 2.41 23.73
CA LEU A 256 11.64 1.60 22.53
C LEU A 256 12.70 0.51 22.70
N GLN A 257 13.88 0.85 23.26
CA GLN A 257 14.94 -0.12 23.52
C GLN A 257 14.49 -1.25 24.46
N VAL A 258 13.82 -0.89 25.55
CA VAL A 258 13.29 -1.89 26.51
C VAL A 258 12.21 -2.75 25.87
N ALA A 259 11.32 -2.16 25.07
CA ALA A 259 10.26 -2.90 24.39
C ALA A 259 10.82 -3.89 23.35
N THR A 260 11.76 -3.47 22.51
CA THR A 260 12.41 -4.36 21.53
C THR A 260 13.13 -5.52 22.22
N ALA A 261 13.81 -5.28 23.34
CA ALA A 261 14.50 -6.34 24.09
C ALA A 261 13.54 -7.35 24.77
N ARG A 262 12.30 -6.92 25.09
CA ARG A 262 11.30 -7.76 25.76
C ARG A 262 10.39 -8.53 24.82
N LEU A 263 10.34 -8.16 23.54
CA LEU A 263 9.39 -8.68 22.55
C LEU A 263 9.37 -10.22 22.52
N ASP A 264 10.53 -10.87 22.56
CA ASP A 264 10.67 -12.33 22.52
C ASP A 264 10.08 -13.03 23.76
N GLY A 265 9.98 -12.32 24.89
CA GLY A 265 9.39 -12.83 26.13
C GLY A 265 7.87 -12.63 26.23
N VAL A 266 7.26 -11.83 25.36
CA VAL A 266 5.82 -11.52 25.42
C VAL A 266 4.98 -12.74 25.04
N GLN A 267 4.16 -13.21 25.97
CA GLN A 267 3.25 -14.33 25.82
C GLN A 267 1.93 -13.90 25.19
N LEU A 268 1.47 -14.71 24.23
CA LEU A 268 0.17 -14.56 23.59
C LEU A 268 -0.69 -15.80 23.95
N PRO A 269 -1.56 -15.71 24.97
CA PRO A 269 -2.38 -16.83 25.45
C PRO A 269 -3.30 -17.39 24.36
N ASP A 270 -3.60 -18.69 24.43
CA ASP A 270 -4.45 -19.36 23.43
C ASP A 270 -5.88 -18.79 23.34
N ALA A 271 -6.42 -18.32 24.47
CA ALA A 271 -7.70 -17.61 24.47
C ALA A 271 -7.66 -16.32 23.63
N ILE A 272 -6.56 -15.56 23.72
CA ILE A 272 -6.34 -14.35 22.92
C ILE A 272 -6.08 -14.70 21.45
N ARG A 273 -5.32 -15.76 21.15
CA ARG A 273 -5.13 -16.24 19.77
C ARG A 273 -6.45 -16.61 19.11
N THR A 274 -7.29 -17.35 19.86
CA THR A 274 -8.63 -17.74 19.43
C THR A 274 -9.52 -16.53 19.19
N LEU A 275 -9.45 -15.54 20.08
CA LEU A 275 -10.17 -14.28 19.91
C LEU A 275 -9.73 -13.54 18.65
N ILE A 276 -8.43 -13.38 18.41
CA ILE A 276 -7.90 -12.72 17.21
C ILE A 276 -8.44 -13.38 15.95
N ALA A 277 -8.37 -14.72 15.88
CA ALA A 277 -8.88 -15.46 14.73
C ALA A 277 -10.39 -15.26 14.51
N ARG A 278 -11.20 -15.29 15.59
CA ARG A 278 -12.64 -15.02 15.51
C ARG A 278 -12.95 -13.60 15.03
N LEU A 279 -12.28 -12.59 15.59
CA LEU A 279 -12.48 -11.20 15.21
C LEU A 279 -12.07 -10.93 13.75
N CYS A 280 -11.02 -11.59 13.26
CA CYS A 280 -10.61 -11.49 11.86
C CYS A 280 -11.62 -12.17 10.90
N LEU A 281 -12.20 -13.30 11.31
CA LEU A 281 -13.28 -13.97 10.57
C LEU A 281 -14.55 -13.11 10.51
N ASP A 282 -14.97 -12.56 11.65
CA ASP A 282 -16.13 -11.66 11.75
C ASP A 282 -15.94 -10.38 10.92
N GLY A 283 -14.70 -9.88 10.85
CA GLY A 283 -14.31 -8.75 10.01
C GLY A 283 -14.30 -9.04 8.50
N LEU A 284 -14.63 -10.27 8.07
CA LEU A 284 -14.62 -10.75 6.68
C LEU A 284 -13.27 -10.54 5.98
N VAL A 285 -12.17 -10.64 6.72
CA VAL A 285 -10.82 -10.46 6.19
C VAL A 285 -10.35 -11.76 5.54
N ALA A 286 -9.78 -11.65 4.34
CA ALA A 286 -9.33 -12.82 3.60
C ALA A 286 -7.91 -13.25 4.02
N GLY A 287 -7.77 -14.49 4.49
CA GLY A 287 -6.49 -15.15 4.74
C GLY A 287 -5.84 -14.81 6.10
N HIS A 288 -4.79 -15.56 6.44
CA HIS A 288 -4.15 -15.52 7.77
C HIS A 288 -3.23 -14.32 8.02
N ARG A 289 -3.01 -13.48 7.02
CA ARG A 289 -2.13 -12.31 7.18
C ARG A 289 -2.69 -11.34 8.23
N ALA A 290 -4.01 -11.23 8.35
CA ALA A 290 -4.64 -10.41 9.40
C ALA A 290 -4.33 -10.95 10.78
N ASP A 291 -4.55 -12.25 10.99
CA ASP A 291 -4.28 -12.92 12.26
C ASP A 291 -2.84 -12.70 12.72
N LEU A 292 -1.86 -12.89 11.82
CA LEU A 292 -0.44 -12.74 12.13
C LEU A 292 -0.06 -11.30 12.46
N VAL A 293 -0.55 -10.33 11.67
CA VAL A 293 -0.24 -8.91 11.88
C VAL A 293 -0.88 -8.41 13.17
N VAL A 294 -2.14 -8.77 13.46
CA VAL A 294 -2.81 -8.40 14.71
C VAL A 294 -2.08 -9.01 15.91
N ALA A 295 -1.69 -10.28 15.83
CA ALA A 295 -0.91 -10.93 16.88
C ALA A 295 0.45 -10.26 17.12
N ALA A 296 1.20 -9.97 16.06
CA ALA A 296 2.49 -9.27 16.15
C ALA A 296 2.32 -7.86 16.74
N THR A 297 1.30 -7.13 16.28
CA THR A 297 1.00 -5.77 16.74
C THR A 297 0.58 -5.76 18.21
N ALA A 298 -0.26 -6.70 18.65
CA ALA A 298 -0.68 -6.82 20.05
C ALA A 298 0.51 -7.16 20.97
N ARG A 299 1.44 -8.02 20.52
CA ARG A 299 2.70 -8.28 21.24
C ARG A 299 3.57 -7.04 21.34
N ALA A 300 3.70 -6.27 20.26
CA ALA A 300 4.45 -5.01 20.27
C ALA A 300 3.81 -3.95 21.19
N ILE A 301 2.47 -3.85 21.23
CA ILE A 301 1.75 -2.97 22.15
C ILE A 301 2.02 -3.38 23.61
N CYS A 302 1.91 -4.67 23.92
CA CYS A 302 2.19 -5.21 25.25
C CYS A 302 3.64 -4.95 25.68
N ALA A 303 4.60 -5.15 24.77
CA ALA A 303 6.01 -4.84 25.00
C ALA A 303 6.24 -3.35 25.30
N LEU A 304 5.59 -2.45 24.55
CA LEU A 304 5.66 -0.99 24.78
C LEU A 304 5.04 -0.57 26.12
N ARG A 305 3.99 -1.26 26.57
CA ARG A 305 3.38 -1.07 27.90
C ARG A 305 4.28 -1.60 29.02
N GLY A 306 5.21 -2.50 28.69
CA GLY A 306 6.13 -3.13 29.63
C GLY A 306 5.54 -4.34 30.35
N ALA A 307 4.47 -4.94 29.81
CA ALA A 307 3.85 -6.15 30.32
C ALA A 307 4.39 -7.41 29.62
N GLU A 308 4.15 -8.59 30.22
CA GLU A 308 4.62 -9.89 29.69
C GLU A 308 3.52 -10.68 28.98
N VAL A 309 2.24 -10.37 29.24
CA VAL A 309 1.09 -11.09 28.71
C VAL A 309 0.20 -10.11 27.96
N VAL A 310 -0.19 -10.47 26.73
CA VAL A 310 -1.11 -9.67 25.90
C VAL A 310 -2.52 -9.72 26.49
N GLU A 311 -3.15 -8.55 26.62
CA GLU A 311 -4.51 -8.40 27.12
C GLU A 311 -5.48 -7.91 26.03
N LEU A 312 -6.78 -7.95 26.32
CA LEU A 312 -7.83 -7.51 25.40
C LEU A 312 -7.62 -6.08 24.86
N PRO A 313 -7.26 -5.06 25.67
CA PRO A 313 -7.05 -3.71 25.16
C PRO A 313 -5.95 -3.64 24.10
N ASP A 314 -4.89 -4.44 24.25
CA ASP A 314 -3.79 -4.52 23.28
C ASP A 314 -4.28 -5.05 21.93
N VAL A 315 -5.22 -6.02 21.96
CA VAL A 315 -5.80 -6.63 20.76
C VAL A 315 -6.75 -5.66 20.05
N VAL A 316 -7.57 -4.92 20.79
CA VAL A 316 -8.49 -3.92 20.21
C VAL A 316 -7.70 -2.83 19.49
N GLU A 317 -6.67 -2.28 20.14
CA GLU A 317 -5.79 -1.28 19.52
C GLU A 317 -5.06 -1.87 18.28
N ALA A 318 -4.59 -3.12 18.36
CA ALA A 318 -3.98 -3.79 17.21
C ALA A 318 -4.93 -3.96 16.02
N LEU A 319 -6.20 -4.31 16.27
CA LEU A 319 -7.22 -4.48 15.24
C LEU A 319 -7.53 -3.16 14.53
N GLU A 320 -7.60 -2.05 15.25
CA GLU A 320 -7.83 -0.73 14.66
C GLU A 320 -6.76 -0.39 13.61
N LEU A 321 -5.49 -0.60 13.94
CA LEU A 321 -4.36 -0.25 13.07
C LEU A 321 -4.17 -1.26 11.92
N ALA A 322 -4.36 -2.56 12.19
CA ALA A 322 -4.12 -3.62 11.22
C ALA A 322 -5.27 -3.78 10.21
N LEU A 323 -6.52 -3.57 10.63
CA LEU A 323 -7.69 -3.81 9.78
C LEU A 323 -8.20 -2.59 9.02
N ALA A 324 -7.66 -1.39 9.30
CA ALA A 324 -8.05 -0.13 8.67
C ALA A 324 -8.08 -0.19 7.12
N HIS A 325 -7.19 -0.97 6.51
CA HIS A 325 -7.08 -1.11 5.05
C HIS A 325 -7.58 -2.46 4.50
N ARG A 326 -8.05 -3.37 5.37
CA ARG A 326 -8.46 -4.74 5.02
C ARG A 326 -9.96 -4.98 5.09
N ARG A 327 -10.69 -4.13 5.83
CA ARG A 327 -12.16 -4.20 5.90
C ARG A 327 -12.77 -3.73 4.59
N ARG A 328 -13.66 -4.54 4.01
CA ARG A 328 -14.54 -4.09 2.90
C ARG A 328 -15.50 -3.05 3.48
N GLU A 329 -15.58 -1.90 2.82
CA GLU A 329 -16.31 -0.70 3.24
C GLU A 329 -17.72 -1.01 3.79
N ALA A 330 -17.85 -1.12 5.10
CA ALA A 330 -19.08 -0.83 5.80
C ALA A 330 -18.94 0.60 6.32
N ALA A 331 -19.63 1.53 5.66
CA ALA A 331 -19.67 2.95 5.99
C ALA A 331 -20.40 3.17 7.33
N THR A 332 -19.71 2.98 8.45
CA THR A 332 -20.23 3.32 9.78
C THR A 332 -19.18 4.07 10.59
N ASP A 333 -19.67 4.81 11.58
CA ASP A 333 -18.91 5.76 12.39
C ASP A 333 -17.76 5.08 13.17
N LYS A 334 -16.51 5.55 12.96
CA LYS A 334 -15.29 4.89 13.44
C LYS A 334 -15.28 4.73 14.97
N GLN A 335 -15.87 5.67 15.73
CA GLN A 335 -15.90 5.62 17.20
C GLN A 335 -16.92 4.62 17.76
N ALA A 336 -18.12 4.53 17.17
CA ALA A 336 -19.13 3.54 17.54
C ALA A 336 -18.62 2.11 17.24
N GLN A 337 -17.86 1.95 16.16
CA GLN A 337 -17.28 0.66 15.78
C GLN A 337 -16.21 0.18 16.77
N VAL A 338 -15.36 1.05 17.31
CA VAL A 338 -14.36 0.65 18.33
C VAL A 338 -15.06 0.14 19.58
N GLN A 339 -16.09 0.85 20.04
CA GLN A 339 -16.86 0.44 21.22
C GLN A 339 -17.60 -0.87 20.99
N GLU A 340 -18.18 -1.07 19.80
CA GLU A 340 -18.83 -2.34 19.43
C GLU A 340 -17.83 -3.49 19.29
N LEU A 341 -16.64 -3.25 18.74
CA LEU A 341 -15.58 -4.25 18.67
C LEU A 341 -15.09 -4.64 20.06
N ALA A 342 -14.89 -3.66 20.94
CA ALA A 342 -14.45 -3.90 22.31
C ALA A 342 -15.51 -4.68 23.13
N SER A 343 -16.79 -4.32 23.02
CA SER A 343 -17.87 -5.03 23.72
C SER A 343 -18.02 -6.47 23.21
N ARG A 344 -18.02 -6.67 21.89
CA ARG A 344 -18.08 -8.01 21.29
C ARG A 344 -16.86 -8.86 21.65
N ALA A 345 -15.67 -8.28 21.61
CA ALA A 345 -14.44 -9.00 21.96
C ALA A 345 -14.45 -9.42 23.44
N ALA A 346 -15.00 -8.59 24.34
CA ALA A 346 -15.18 -8.93 25.74
C ALA A 346 -16.20 -10.07 25.94
N GLU A 347 -17.35 -10.01 25.26
CA GLU A 347 -18.36 -11.09 25.30
C GLU A 347 -17.80 -12.43 24.78
N GLN A 348 -17.06 -12.39 23.67
CA GLN A 348 -16.44 -13.58 23.08
C GLN A 348 -15.34 -14.16 23.98
N LEU A 349 -14.52 -13.33 24.62
CA LEU A 349 -13.53 -13.77 25.61
C LEU A 349 -14.20 -14.48 26.78
N ALA A 350 -15.30 -13.94 27.30
CA ALA A 350 -16.05 -14.58 28.37
C ALA A 350 -16.59 -15.96 27.96
N GLN A 351 -17.07 -16.12 26.71
CA GLN A 351 -17.51 -17.40 26.18
C GLN A 351 -16.37 -18.41 25.99
N ILE A 352 -15.19 -17.96 25.51
CA ILE A 352 -14.00 -18.82 25.36
C ILE A 352 -13.55 -19.31 26.74
N GLN A 353 -13.48 -18.41 27.71
CA GLN A 353 -13.11 -18.76 29.09
C GLN A 353 -14.13 -19.68 29.75
N ALA A 354 -15.42 -19.56 29.43
CA ALA A 354 -16.46 -20.47 29.92
C ALA A 354 -16.44 -21.87 29.29
N THR A 355 -15.84 -22.04 28.10
CA THR A 355 -15.79 -23.33 27.38
C THR A 355 -14.52 -24.14 27.67
N THR A 356 -13.48 -23.54 28.25
CA THR A 356 -12.34 -24.24 28.85
C THR A 356 -12.44 -24.14 30.37
N PRO A 357 -12.89 -25.18 31.13
CA PRO A 357 -12.35 -26.55 31.11
C PRO A 357 -13.37 -27.69 31.35
N ASN A 358 -13.54 -28.64 30.41
CA ASN A 358 -13.96 -30.03 30.76
C ASN A 358 -13.69 -31.15 29.73
N GLU A 359 -12.92 -30.93 28.65
CA GLU A 359 -12.82 -31.92 27.55
C GLU A 359 -11.63 -32.89 27.63
N THR A 360 -10.98 -33.06 28.79
CA THR A 360 -9.92 -34.08 28.95
C THR A 360 -10.38 -35.39 29.62
N ALA A 361 -11.68 -35.54 29.95
CA ALA A 361 -12.15 -36.71 30.72
C ALA A 361 -13.18 -37.64 30.03
N GLN A 362 -13.67 -37.35 28.82
CA GLN A 362 -14.78 -38.15 28.23
C GLN A 362 -14.59 -38.66 26.79
N ALA A 363 -13.45 -38.45 26.14
CA ALA A 363 -13.20 -38.97 24.78
C ALA A 363 -12.78 -40.46 24.70
N VAL A 364 -13.01 -41.26 25.75
CA VAL A 364 -12.80 -42.72 25.73
C VAL A 364 -14.05 -43.42 26.21
N ARG A 365 -15.12 -43.40 25.40
CA ARG A 365 -16.18 -44.43 25.32
C ARG A 365 -17.27 -44.01 24.35
N GLY A 366 -17.37 -44.70 23.21
CA GLY A 366 -18.57 -44.68 22.39
C GLY A 366 -18.31 -44.88 20.90
N GLU A 367 -17.87 -46.07 20.52
CA GLU A 367 -18.04 -46.55 19.14
C GLU A 367 -19.50 -46.97 18.88
N ALA A 368 -19.90 -46.79 17.62
CA ALA A 368 -20.91 -47.51 16.84
C ALA A 368 -22.40 -47.34 17.20
N THR A 369 -23.25 -46.97 16.22
CA THR A 369 -23.95 -47.90 15.29
C THR A 369 -25.07 -47.18 14.47
N GLN A 370 -25.10 -47.46 13.15
CA GLN A 370 -26.21 -47.47 12.13
C GLN A 370 -27.17 -46.26 11.96
N GLN A 371 -27.36 -45.66 10.77
CA GLN A 371 -27.93 -46.07 9.45
C GLN A 371 -29.46 -45.89 9.30
N GLU A 372 -29.86 -45.53 8.06
CA GLU A 372 -31.23 -45.32 7.49
C GLU A 372 -31.81 -43.89 7.62
N GLY A 373 -32.47 -43.28 6.63
CA GLY A 373 -32.93 -43.70 5.30
C GLY A 373 -33.92 -42.66 4.73
N ALA A 374 -33.73 -42.34 3.44
CA ALA A 374 -34.52 -41.62 2.44
C ALA A 374 -35.96 -41.05 2.66
N SER A 375 -36.16 -39.89 1.98
CA SER A 375 -37.24 -39.50 1.05
C SER A 375 -38.54 -38.79 1.50
N GLY A 376 -38.76 -37.60 0.91
CA GLY A 376 -39.93 -37.28 0.06
C GLY A 376 -41.17 -36.65 0.69
N GLY A 377 -41.66 -35.54 0.11
CA GLY A 377 -43.07 -35.12 0.23
C GLY A 377 -43.32 -33.60 0.19
N ASP A 378 -44.09 -33.18 -0.81
CA ASP A 378 -44.41 -31.81 -1.21
C ASP A 378 -45.72 -31.25 -0.58
N ALA A 379 -45.85 -29.91 -0.63
CA ALA A 379 -47.07 -29.10 -0.81
C ALA A 379 -48.18 -28.94 0.28
N ASN A 380 -48.29 -27.67 0.73
CA ASN A 380 -49.41 -26.72 0.57
C ASN A 380 -50.70 -26.81 1.42
N GLU A 381 -51.14 -25.63 1.93
CA GLU A 381 -52.50 -25.02 1.92
C GLU A 381 -52.53 -23.87 2.96
N GLY A 382 -52.74 -22.60 2.60
CA GLY A 382 -54.03 -21.93 2.37
C GLY A 382 -54.24 -20.90 3.50
N TRP A 383 -54.65 -19.64 3.31
CA TRP A 383 -55.99 -19.17 2.93
C TRP A 383 -55.96 -17.67 2.59
N THR A 384 -56.85 -17.25 1.69
CA THR A 384 -57.05 -15.90 1.14
C THR A 384 -58.35 -15.24 1.64
N THR A 385 -58.56 -13.97 1.24
CA THR A 385 -59.80 -13.12 1.14
C THR A 385 -59.95 -12.04 2.24
N ALA A 386 -60.38 -10.78 2.01
CA ALA A 386 -60.95 -10.04 0.86
C ALA A 386 -60.80 -8.50 1.03
N GLU A 387 -61.11 -7.76 -0.04
CA GLU A 387 -61.00 -6.31 -0.34
C GLU A 387 -61.94 -5.38 0.47
N SER A 388 -61.72 -4.05 0.56
CA SER A 388 -62.41 -3.02 -0.28
C SER A 388 -61.89 -1.57 -0.09
N ARG A 389 -61.84 -0.86 -1.24
CA ARG A 389 -61.63 0.57 -1.63
C ARG A 389 -62.00 1.73 -0.66
N GLU A 390 -61.23 2.85 -0.75
CA GLU A 390 -61.68 4.21 -1.15
C GLU A 390 -60.53 5.26 -1.19
N SER A 391 -60.66 6.30 -2.03
CA SER A 391 -59.87 7.56 -2.11
C SER A 391 -60.81 8.62 -2.73
N PRO A 392 -60.54 9.94 -2.73
CA PRO A 392 -59.49 10.75 -2.08
C PRO A 392 -60.04 12.03 -1.37
N SER A 393 -59.18 12.82 -0.71
CA SER A 393 -59.44 14.27 -0.53
C SER A 393 -58.16 15.11 -0.54
N THR A 394 -58.30 16.26 -1.18
CA THR A 394 -57.31 17.26 -1.59
C THR A 394 -56.95 18.20 -0.45
N GLU A 395 -55.66 18.42 -0.16
CA GLU A 395 -55.18 19.66 0.44
C GLU A 395 -53.85 20.08 -0.19
N ALA A 396 -53.81 21.36 -0.58
CA ALA A 396 -52.69 22.05 -1.19
C ALA A 396 -51.63 22.39 -0.14
N ILE A 397 -50.35 22.26 -0.51
CA ILE A 397 -49.24 22.82 0.27
C ILE A 397 -48.34 23.62 -0.67
N ASP A 398 -48.09 24.85 -0.26
CA ASP A 398 -47.33 25.89 -0.93
C ASP A 398 -45.88 25.51 -1.24
N VAL A 399 -45.39 26.02 -2.37
CA VAL A 399 -44.02 25.88 -2.84
C VAL A 399 -43.16 27.00 -2.25
N GLU A 400 -42.27 26.66 -1.30
CA GLU A 400 -41.11 27.50 -0.99
C GLU A 400 -39.86 26.90 -1.66
N ALA A 401 -39.26 27.72 -2.53
CA ALA A 401 -38.03 27.44 -3.25
C ALA A 401 -36.83 27.90 -2.41
N ASP A 402 -36.04 26.96 -1.89
CA ASP A 402 -34.57 26.97 -1.82
C ASP A 402 -34.08 25.82 -0.93
N ALA A 403 -34.11 24.60 -1.47
CA ALA A 403 -33.36 23.48 -0.91
C ALA A 403 -32.32 23.06 -1.93
N VAL A 404 -31.06 23.44 -1.69
CA VAL A 404 -29.90 22.89 -2.39
C VAL A 404 -29.89 21.38 -2.14
N ILE A 405 -30.33 20.61 -3.13
CA ILE A 405 -30.46 19.15 -3.05
C ILE A 405 -29.06 18.54 -2.99
N GLN A 406 -28.58 18.17 -1.81
CA GLN A 406 -27.45 17.26 -1.64
C GLN A 406 -27.91 15.84 -2.01
N LEU A 407 -27.64 15.43 -3.25
CA LEU A 407 -27.89 14.06 -3.72
C LEU A 407 -26.87 13.09 -3.09
N PRO A 408 -27.29 11.93 -2.56
CA PRO A 408 -26.37 10.90 -2.08
C PRO A 408 -25.50 10.40 -3.23
N THR A 409 -24.19 10.40 -3.02
CA THR A 409 -23.19 9.92 -3.98
C THR A 409 -23.38 8.43 -4.23
N PHE A 410 -23.83 8.07 -5.43
CA PHE A 410 -23.96 6.67 -5.84
C PHE A 410 -22.57 6.02 -5.93
N ALA A 411 -22.36 4.93 -5.20
CA ALA A 411 -21.15 4.11 -5.31
C ALA A 411 -21.08 3.47 -6.70
N VAL A 412 -20.22 4.03 -7.55
CA VAL A 412 -20.05 3.58 -8.92
C VAL A 412 -19.33 2.22 -8.95
N LYS A 413 -19.96 1.21 -9.53
CA LYS A 413 -19.31 -0.08 -9.83
C LYS A 413 -18.09 0.16 -10.74
N LYS A 414 -16.88 -0.21 -10.29
CA LYS A 414 -15.64 -0.07 -11.08
C LYS A 414 -15.82 -0.82 -12.42
N LEU A 415 -15.79 -0.08 -13.53
CA LEU A 415 -15.74 -0.64 -14.88
C LEU A 415 -14.32 -1.17 -15.14
N ASP A 416 -14.07 -2.43 -14.78
CA ASP A 416 -12.87 -3.15 -15.19
C ASP A 416 -13.00 -3.53 -16.67
N LEU A 417 -12.35 -2.75 -17.54
CA LEU A 417 -12.20 -3.10 -18.94
C LEU A 417 -11.17 -4.24 -19.06
N PRO A 418 -11.45 -5.30 -19.84
CA PRO A 418 -10.50 -6.37 -20.04
C PRO A 418 -9.17 -5.84 -20.60
N ARG A 419 -8.05 -6.31 -20.03
CA ARG A 419 -6.68 -6.00 -20.48
C ARG A 419 -6.45 -6.60 -21.87
N GLU A 420 -6.84 -5.87 -22.92
CA GLU A 420 -6.45 -6.24 -24.28
C GLU A 420 -4.94 -6.06 -24.47
N ARG A 421 -4.29 -7.12 -24.96
CA ARG A 421 -2.84 -7.20 -25.20
C ARG A 421 -2.38 -6.46 -26.48
N HIS A 422 -3.26 -5.70 -27.12
CA HIS A 422 -2.97 -5.04 -28.40
C HIS A 422 -2.42 -3.62 -28.21
N ALA A 423 -1.32 -3.30 -28.92
CA ALA A 423 -0.69 -1.99 -28.92
C ALA A 423 -1.63 -0.92 -29.49
N ARG A 424 -1.90 0.15 -28.72
CA ARG A 424 -2.77 1.27 -29.14
C ARG A 424 -1.94 2.52 -29.42
N ARG A 425 -2.32 3.29 -30.46
CA ARG A 425 -1.60 4.49 -30.94
C ARG A 425 -1.92 5.80 -30.19
N ALA A 426 -2.90 5.84 -29.29
CA ALA A 426 -3.39 7.07 -28.64
C ALA A 426 -3.04 7.18 -27.13
N ALA A 427 -3.02 8.40 -26.56
CA ALA A 427 -2.37 8.77 -25.29
C ALA A 427 -3.32 9.06 -24.09
N GLY A 428 -2.87 8.82 -22.83
CA GLY A 428 -3.48 9.24 -21.53
C GLY A 428 -3.70 8.26 -20.30
N LYS A 429 -2.91 8.25 -19.24
CA LYS A 429 -3.31 7.91 -17.83
C LYS A 429 -3.98 6.60 -17.31
N ARG A 430 -4.86 5.80 -17.95
CA ARG A 430 -5.54 4.66 -17.24
C ARG A 430 -4.86 3.29 -17.33
N THR A 431 -4.38 2.91 -18.51
CA THR A 431 -3.83 1.56 -18.72
C THR A 431 -2.35 1.69 -19.05
N SER A 432 -1.47 1.04 -18.27
CA SER A 432 -0.09 0.85 -18.72
C SER A 432 -0.14 -0.09 -19.91
N THR A 433 0.13 0.46 -21.09
CA THR A 433 0.27 -0.33 -22.31
C THR A 433 1.74 -0.31 -22.70
N LYS A 434 2.24 -1.49 -23.09
CA LYS A 434 3.56 -1.60 -23.72
C LYS A 434 3.54 -0.74 -24.97
N SER A 435 4.41 0.25 -25.04
CA SER A 435 4.53 1.05 -26.26
C SER A 435 5.49 0.35 -27.22
N GLU A 436 5.03 0.10 -28.44
CA GLU A 436 5.90 -0.28 -29.56
C GLU A 436 6.63 0.94 -30.16
N THR A 437 6.26 2.15 -29.74
CA THR A 437 6.92 3.39 -30.18
C THR A 437 8.07 3.76 -29.25
N LYS A 438 9.08 4.49 -29.75
CA LYS A 438 10.21 5.02 -28.94
C LYS A 438 9.80 6.05 -27.87
N ARG A 439 8.50 6.22 -27.58
CA ARG A 439 7.93 7.19 -26.63
C ARG A 439 7.31 6.46 -25.43
N GLY A 440 7.74 6.81 -24.23
CA GLY A 440 7.29 6.21 -22.96
C GLY A 440 8.44 6.12 -21.95
N ARG A 441 8.12 5.84 -20.68
CA ARG A 441 9.13 5.63 -19.62
C ARG A 441 9.81 4.29 -19.88
N TYR A 442 11.14 4.26 -19.90
CA TYR A 442 11.89 3.00 -19.93
C TYR A 442 11.78 2.37 -18.53
N VAL A 443 11.12 1.21 -18.46
CA VAL A 443 10.82 0.55 -17.18
C VAL A 443 11.73 -0.65 -16.97
N ARG A 444 11.95 -1.43 -18.04
CA ARG A 444 12.78 -2.65 -17.98
C ARG A 444 13.42 -2.94 -19.33
N SER A 445 14.40 -3.82 -19.31
CA SER A 445 14.98 -4.40 -20.52
C SER A 445 14.54 -5.87 -20.68
N SER A 446 14.47 -6.37 -21.91
CA SER A 446 14.19 -7.79 -22.18
C SER A 446 14.97 -8.28 -23.40
N GLN A 447 15.23 -9.59 -23.49
CA GLN A 447 15.77 -10.20 -24.70
C GLN A 447 14.65 -10.34 -25.75
N ALA A 448 14.97 -10.04 -27.01
CA ALA A 448 14.03 -10.15 -28.13
C ALA A 448 14.77 -10.63 -29.38
N GLU A 449 14.09 -11.40 -30.24
CA GLU A 449 14.68 -11.93 -31.48
C GLU A 449 15.09 -10.83 -32.46
N LYS A 450 14.35 -9.71 -32.48
CA LYS A 450 14.66 -8.52 -33.28
C LYS A 450 14.58 -7.28 -32.40
N VAL A 451 15.73 -6.67 -32.12
CA VAL A 451 15.82 -5.47 -31.26
C VAL A 451 15.63 -4.21 -32.09
N THR A 452 14.53 -3.48 -31.82
CA THR A 452 14.18 -2.22 -32.53
C THR A 452 14.52 -0.96 -31.72
N ASP A 453 14.52 -1.04 -30.38
CA ASP A 453 14.92 0.02 -29.44
C ASP A 453 15.91 -0.57 -28.43
N VAL A 454 17.20 -0.29 -28.59
CA VAL A 454 18.27 -0.92 -27.79
C VAL A 454 18.35 -0.29 -26.40
N ALA A 455 18.32 -1.14 -25.37
CA ALA A 455 18.64 -0.80 -23.98
C ALA A 455 20.16 -0.81 -23.81
N PHE A 456 20.81 0.32 -24.07
CA PHE A 456 22.28 0.42 -24.08
C PHE A 456 22.89 -0.04 -22.74
N ASP A 457 22.36 0.46 -21.62
CA ASP A 457 22.74 0.08 -20.26
C ASP A 457 22.67 -1.44 -20.04
N ALA A 458 21.53 -2.06 -20.35
CA ALA A 458 21.31 -3.48 -20.14
C ALA A 458 22.07 -4.36 -21.15
N THR A 459 22.27 -3.88 -22.37
CA THR A 459 23.05 -4.55 -23.43
C THR A 459 24.53 -4.57 -23.05
N VAL A 460 25.06 -3.45 -22.58
CA VAL A 460 26.43 -3.36 -22.08
C VAL A 460 26.61 -4.26 -20.86
N ARG A 461 25.65 -4.28 -19.92
CA ARG A 461 25.66 -5.23 -18.79
C ARG A 461 25.68 -6.69 -19.21
N ALA A 462 24.83 -7.06 -20.16
CA ALA A 462 24.76 -8.42 -20.67
C ALA A 462 26.06 -8.85 -21.35
N ALA A 463 26.69 -7.95 -22.12
CA ALA A 463 27.93 -8.21 -22.83
C ALA A 463 29.19 -8.12 -21.95
N ALA A 464 29.13 -7.38 -20.84
CA ALA A 464 30.28 -7.06 -19.99
C ALA A 464 31.09 -8.29 -19.54
N PRO A 465 30.49 -9.39 -19.06
CA PRO A 465 31.24 -10.56 -18.59
C PRO A 465 32.03 -11.27 -19.68
N TYR A 466 31.64 -11.14 -20.95
CA TYR A 466 32.26 -11.83 -22.08
C TYR A 466 33.36 -11.02 -22.76
N GLN A 467 33.61 -9.78 -22.32
CA GLN A 467 34.55 -8.89 -23.00
C GLN A 467 35.99 -9.41 -22.97
N LEU A 468 36.43 -10.06 -21.88
CA LEU A 468 37.78 -10.63 -21.82
C LEU A 468 37.97 -11.78 -22.80
N SER A 469 37.05 -12.75 -22.81
CA SER A 469 37.16 -13.91 -23.70
C SER A 469 37.06 -13.50 -25.17
N ARG A 470 36.18 -12.54 -25.51
CA ARG A 470 36.02 -12.05 -26.88
C ARG A 470 37.21 -11.23 -27.38
N ARG A 471 37.82 -10.41 -26.50
CA ARG A 471 39.08 -9.70 -26.79
C ARG A 471 40.27 -10.65 -26.99
N GLN A 472 40.29 -11.79 -26.30
CA GLN A 472 41.31 -12.82 -26.52
C GLN A 472 41.09 -13.61 -27.81
N ALA A 473 39.83 -13.83 -28.19
CA ALA A 473 39.47 -14.58 -29.40
C ALA A 473 39.63 -13.77 -30.70
N THR A 474 39.60 -12.44 -30.63
CA THR A 474 39.65 -11.55 -31.79
C THR A 474 40.98 -10.80 -31.83
N ALA A 475 41.82 -11.03 -32.84
CA ALA A 475 43.14 -10.42 -32.96
C ALA A 475 43.13 -8.87 -33.15
N ASP A 476 41.98 -8.30 -33.48
CA ASP A 476 41.77 -6.85 -33.53
C ASP A 476 41.52 -6.28 -32.13
N ALA A 477 42.61 -5.91 -31.47
CA ALA A 477 42.67 -5.23 -30.19
C ALA A 477 42.17 -3.77 -30.26
N THR A 478 40.98 -3.54 -30.81
CA THR A 478 40.30 -2.26 -30.58
C THR A 478 39.77 -2.25 -29.15
N ASN A 479 40.01 -1.16 -28.42
CA ASN A 479 39.60 -0.97 -27.03
C ASN A 479 38.05 -0.84 -26.86
N GLY A 480 37.29 -1.19 -27.91
CA GLY A 480 35.85 -1.11 -27.97
C GLY A 480 35.17 -2.25 -27.22
N LEU A 481 33.87 -2.07 -27.00
CA LEU A 481 32.98 -3.08 -26.44
C LEU A 481 32.51 -4.00 -27.57
N GLN A 482 32.80 -5.30 -27.47
CA GLN A 482 32.42 -6.31 -28.47
C GLN A 482 31.05 -6.90 -28.12
N LEU A 483 30.02 -6.52 -28.89
CA LEU A 483 28.63 -6.94 -28.69
C LEU A 483 28.25 -8.04 -29.69
N GLU A 484 27.59 -9.09 -29.21
CA GLU A 484 26.95 -10.12 -30.04
C GLU A 484 25.43 -9.94 -30.04
N THR A 485 24.75 -10.57 -31.01
CA THR A 485 23.28 -10.49 -31.15
C THR A 485 22.53 -10.96 -29.91
N HIS A 486 23.08 -11.91 -29.16
CA HIS A 486 22.45 -12.43 -27.93
C HIS A 486 22.57 -11.48 -26.73
N ASP A 487 23.51 -10.52 -26.77
CA ASP A 487 23.67 -9.50 -25.73
C ASP A 487 22.64 -8.39 -25.85
N LEU A 488 22.08 -8.19 -27.06
CA LEU A 488 21.16 -7.10 -27.33
C LEU A 488 19.92 -7.22 -26.43
N ARG A 489 19.67 -6.16 -25.68
CA ARG A 489 18.49 -6.00 -24.85
C ARG A 489 17.59 -4.93 -25.45
N GLN A 490 16.28 -5.18 -25.47
CA GLN A 490 15.29 -4.23 -25.95
C GLN A 490 14.73 -3.41 -24.78
N LYS A 491 14.60 -2.09 -24.96
CA LYS A 491 13.88 -1.22 -24.03
C LYS A 491 12.39 -1.55 -24.05
N VAL A 492 11.87 -1.99 -22.91
CA VAL A 492 10.43 -2.08 -22.70
C VAL A 492 9.98 -0.76 -22.10
N ARG A 493 9.18 -0.03 -22.87
CA ARG A 493 8.61 1.24 -22.45
C ARG A 493 7.15 1.10 -22.10
N GLU A 494 6.76 1.72 -21.01
CA GLU A 494 5.35 1.86 -20.65
C GLU A 494 4.87 3.30 -20.86
N ARG A 495 3.64 3.42 -21.33
CA ARG A 495 2.93 4.68 -21.44
C ARG A 495 1.53 4.51 -20.87
N LYS A 496 1.06 5.53 -20.15
CA LYS A 496 -0.33 5.57 -19.68
C LYS A 496 -1.26 6.12 -20.79
N THR A 497 -2.34 5.39 -21.13
CA THR A 497 -3.38 5.70 -22.16
C THR A 497 -4.80 5.49 -21.63
N GLY A 498 -5.89 6.19 -22.00
CA GLY A 498 -6.12 7.52 -22.58
C GLY A 498 -7.61 7.63 -22.80
N ASN A 499 -8.43 7.45 -21.77
CA ASN A 499 -9.77 6.92 -22.00
C ASN A 499 -10.74 8.05 -22.39
N LEU A 500 -11.50 7.78 -23.46
CA LEU A 500 -12.71 8.52 -23.78
C LEU A 500 -13.89 7.72 -23.22
N ILE A 501 -14.59 8.30 -22.25
CA ILE A 501 -15.80 7.73 -21.68
C ILE A 501 -16.98 8.42 -22.35
N VAL A 502 -17.85 7.64 -23.01
CA VAL A 502 -19.07 8.14 -23.65
C VAL A 502 -20.25 7.70 -22.81
N PHE A 503 -20.94 8.68 -22.22
CA PHE A 503 -22.21 8.43 -21.52
C PHE A 503 -23.35 8.49 -22.53
N VAL A 504 -24.10 7.40 -22.62
CA VAL A 504 -25.31 7.31 -23.45
C VAL A 504 -26.50 7.29 -22.52
N VAL A 505 -27.29 8.37 -22.50
CA VAL A 505 -28.33 8.62 -21.49
C VAL A 505 -29.70 8.67 -22.16
N ASP A 506 -30.63 7.88 -21.62
CA ASP A 506 -32.03 7.91 -22.03
C ASP A 506 -32.74 9.14 -21.44
N ALA A 507 -33.37 9.93 -22.30
CA ALA A 507 -34.18 11.09 -21.91
C ALA A 507 -35.67 10.93 -22.31
N SER A 508 -36.15 9.69 -22.48
CA SER A 508 -37.54 9.35 -22.77
C SER A 508 -38.50 9.57 -21.58
N ALA A 509 -39.81 9.59 -21.85
CA ALA A 509 -40.88 9.80 -20.87
C ALA A 509 -40.92 8.73 -19.76
N SER A 510 -40.32 7.54 -19.94
CA SER A 510 -40.18 6.56 -18.86
C SER A 510 -39.19 6.98 -17.77
N MET A 511 -38.40 8.03 -18.02
CA MET A 511 -37.48 8.65 -17.06
C MET A 511 -38.11 9.81 -16.28
N ASP A 512 -39.40 10.11 -16.51
CA ASP A 512 -40.16 11.23 -15.91
C ASP A 512 -40.55 10.99 -14.44
N ALA A 513 -40.21 9.83 -13.88
CA ALA A 513 -40.25 9.63 -12.44
C ALA A 513 -39.14 10.48 -11.80
N GLU A 514 -39.53 11.52 -11.05
CA GLU A 514 -38.67 12.52 -10.42
C GLU A 514 -37.43 11.91 -9.73
N GLN A 515 -37.60 10.77 -9.05
CA GLN A 515 -36.52 10.04 -8.39
C GLN A 515 -35.52 9.34 -9.33
N ARG A 516 -35.96 8.83 -10.50
CA ARG A 516 -35.10 8.08 -11.44
C ARG A 516 -34.16 9.00 -12.22
N MET A 517 -34.64 10.17 -12.64
CA MET A 517 -33.78 11.15 -13.29
C MET A 517 -32.80 11.78 -12.31
N LEU A 518 -33.23 12.10 -11.09
CA LEU A 518 -32.33 12.59 -10.03
C LEU A 518 -31.23 11.56 -9.70
N ALA A 519 -31.58 10.28 -9.57
CA ALA A 519 -30.61 9.21 -9.37
C ALA A 519 -29.63 9.05 -10.55
N THR A 520 -30.12 9.15 -11.80
CA THR A 520 -29.29 9.05 -13.01
C THR A 520 -28.35 10.24 -13.14
N LYS A 521 -28.83 11.46 -12.89
CA LYS A 521 -28.01 12.68 -12.84
C LYS A 521 -26.95 12.57 -11.74
N GLY A 522 -27.33 12.12 -10.54
CA GLY A 522 -26.41 11.89 -9.42
C GLY A 522 -25.34 10.83 -9.73
N ALA A 523 -25.70 9.74 -10.39
CA ALA A 523 -24.77 8.69 -10.80
C ALA A 523 -23.78 9.18 -11.88
N ILE A 524 -24.25 9.92 -12.88
CA ILE A 524 -23.41 10.49 -13.93
C ILE A 524 -22.48 11.56 -13.35
N LEU A 525 -22.94 12.42 -12.44
CA LEU A 525 -22.10 13.41 -11.75
C LEU A 525 -21.02 12.74 -10.91
N SER A 526 -21.37 11.68 -10.18
CA SER A 526 -20.40 10.88 -9.40
C SER A 526 -19.34 10.24 -10.32
N LEU A 527 -19.77 9.71 -11.47
CA LEU A 527 -18.91 9.17 -12.52
C LEU A 527 -18.01 10.23 -13.18
N LEU A 528 -18.54 11.43 -13.42
CA LEU A 528 -17.83 12.58 -14.00
C LEU A 528 -16.74 13.10 -13.06
N ARG A 529 -17.04 13.26 -11.76
CA ARG A 529 -16.05 13.65 -10.75
C ARG A 529 -14.91 12.64 -10.66
N HIS A 530 -15.22 11.35 -10.74
CA HIS A 530 -14.19 10.30 -10.78
C HIS A 530 -13.34 10.32 -12.09
N ALA A 531 -13.94 10.70 -13.22
CA ALA A 531 -13.21 10.88 -14.49
C ALA A 531 -12.32 12.15 -14.49
N TYR A 532 -12.72 13.20 -13.77
CA TYR A 532 -11.96 14.46 -13.61
C TYR A 532 -10.61 14.25 -12.94
N VAL A 533 -10.61 13.59 -11.77
CA VAL A 533 -9.40 13.28 -10.98
C VAL A 533 -8.37 12.54 -11.84
N ARG A 534 -8.85 11.73 -12.79
CA ARG A 534 -8.03 10.87 -13.65
C ARG A 534 -7.64 11.49 -15.00
N ARG A 535 -8.12 12.70 -15.31
CA ARG A 535 -7.97 13.43 -16.59
C ARG A 535 -8.41 12.64 -17.83
N ASP A 536 -9.47 11.86 -17.69
CA ASP A 536 -10.12 11.18 -18.81
C ASP A 536 -10.97 12.20 -19.62
N LYS A 537 -11.15 11.96 -20.93
CA LYS A 537 -12.07 12.77 -21.74
C LYS A 537 -13.47 12.22 -21.62
N VAL A 538 -14.46 13.10 -21.51
CA VAL A 538 -15.86 12.70 -21.39
C VAL A 538 -16.69 13.27 -22.52
N ALA A 539 -17.57 12.43 -23.07
CA ALA A 539 -18.63 12.82 -23.98
C ALA A 539 -19.99 12.35 -23.44
N LEU A 540 -21.04 13.09 -23.80
CA LEU A 540 -22.41 12.80 -23.38
C LEU A 540 -23.32 12.80 -24.62
N VAL A 541 -24.01 11.69 -24.83
CA VAL A 541 -25.02 11.48 -25.86
C VAL A 541 -26.34 11.28 -25.14
N ALA A 542 -27.32 12.11 -25.43
CA ALA A 542 -28.68 11.93 -24.94
C ALA A 542 -29.59 11.58 -26.12
N PHE A 543 -30.46 10.60 -25.92
CA PHE A 543 -31.42 10.18 -26.93
C PHE A 543 -32.85 10.29 -26.40
N SER A 544 -33.75 10.79 -27.26
CA SER A 544 -35.18 10.90 -26.94
C SER A 544 -36.03 10.99 -28.21
N GLY A 545 -37.26 10.48 -28.15
CA GLY A 545 -38.19 10.48 -29.27
C GLY A 545 -37.69 9.60 -30.43
N ARG A 546 -37.22 10.22 -31.51
CA ARG A 546 -36.64 9.56 -32.71
C ARG A 546 -35.21 10.00 -33.02
N ASN A 547 -34.58 10.81 -32.16
CA ASN A 547 -33.27 11.41 -32.44
C ASN A 547 -32.30 11.18 -31.27
N ALA A 548 -31.00 11.09 -31.59
CA ALA A 548 -29.93 11.16 -30.62
C ALA A 548 -29.11 12.43 -30.86
N ARG A 549 -28.70 13.10 -29.77
CA ARG A 549 -27.89 14.31 -29.82
C ARG A 549 -26.65 14.17 -28.95
N VAL A 550 -25.51 14.60 -29.48
CA VAL A 550 -24.30 14.78 -28.70
C VAL A 550 -24.45 16.05 -27.88
N VAL A 551 -24.79 15.90 -26.60
CA VAL A 551 -24.98 16.99 -25.64
C VAL A 551 -23.65 17.59 -25.24
N LEU A 552 -22.61 16.75 -25.15
CA LEU A 552 -21.25 17.14 -24.80
C LEU A 552 -20.26 16.43 -25.71
N ARG A 553 -19.48 17.22 -26.47
CA ARG A 553 -18.33 16.69 -27.22
C ARG A 553 -17.19 16.34 -26.25
N PRO A 554 -16.27 15.42 -26.63
CA PRO A 554 -15.15 15.00 -25.78
C PRO A 554 -14.41 16.19 -25.14
N THR A 555 -14.58 16.38 -23.84
CA THR A 555 -13.97 17.48 -23.06
C THR A 555 -13.36 16.95 -21.76
N SER A 556 -12.41 17.70 -21.20
CA SER A 556 -11.84 17.46 -19.88
C SER A 556 -12.41 18.38 -18.80
N SER A 557 -13.31 19.31 -19.17
CA SER A 557 -13.96 20.23 -18.23
C SER A 557 -15.21 19.57 -17.65
N VAL A 558 -15.22 19.38 -16.34
CA VAL A 558 -16.36 18.82 -15.61
C VAL A 558 -17.45 19.87 -15.37
N ASP A 559 -17.11 21.12 -15.09
CA ASP A 559 -18.10 22.19 -14.89
C ASP A 559 -19.02 22.36 -16.12
N LEU A 560 -18.47 22.19 -17.33
CA LEU A 560 -19.24 22.26 -18.57
C LEU A 560 -20.17 21.04 -18.72
N ALA A 561 -19.73 19.87 -18.26
CA ALA A 561 -20.54 18.66 -18.23
C ALA A 561 -21.69 18.77 -17.22
N GLU A 562 -21.45 19.29 -16.02
CA GLU A 562 -22.47 19.47 -14.97
C GLU A 562 -23.58 20.43 -15.45
N ARG A 563 -23.23 21.62 -15.94
CA ARG A 563 -24.21 22.60 -16.45
C ARG A 563 -25.04 22.08 -17.63
N ARG A 564 -24.47 21.18 -18.44
CA ARG A 564 -25.18 20.58 -19.60
C ARG A 564 -26.09 19.44 -19.17
N LEU A 565 -25.75 18.74 -18.08
CA LEU A 565 -26.56 17.68 -17.49
C LEU A 565 -27.78 18.24 -16.74
N GLU A 566 -27.62 19.39 -16.07
CA GLU A 566 -28.71 20.10 -15.39
C GLU A 566 -29.81 20.53 -16.37
N ARG A 567 -29.43 21.03 -17.55
CA ARG A 567 -30.32 21.54 -18.61
C ARG A 567 -30.92 20.46 -19.52
N LEU A 568 -30.78 19.17 -19.18
CA LEU A 568 -31.41 18.10 -19.93
C LEU A 568 -32.91 18.01 -19.61
N ASN A 569 -33.73 18.36 -20.59
CA ASN A 569 -35.20 18.18 -20.56
C ASN A 569 -35.58 16.74 -20.94
N ILE A 570 -36.58 16.19 -20.28
CA ILE A 570 -37.10 14.81 -20.44
C ILE A 570 -38.33 14.84 -21.34
N GLY A 571 -38.49 13.84 -22.22
CA GLY A 571 -39.74 13.63 -22.96
C GLY A 571 -39.59 12.80 -24.24
N GLY A 572 -40.67 12.10 -24.63
CA GLY A 572 -40.75 11.30 -25.86
C GLY A 572 -40.50 9.80 -25.69
N THR A 573 -40.47 9.05 -26.80
CA THR A 573 -40.20 7.59 -26.84
C THR A 573 -38.71 7.26 -26.64
N THR A 574 -38.37 5.97 -26.45
CA THR A 574 -37.00 5.47 -26.17
C THR A 574 -36.33 4.86 -27.42
N PRO A 575 -35.59 5.62 -28.26
CA PRO A 575 -34.95 5.08 -29.45
C PRO A 575 -33.52 4.58 -29.15
N LEU A 576 -33.39 3.42 -28.49
CA LEU A 576 -32.08 2.85 -28.11
C LEU A 576 -31.12 2.70 -29.31
N THR A 577 -31.65 2.36 -30.49
CA THR A 577 -30.88 2.15 -31.72
C THR A 577 -30.26 3.42 -32.30
N HIS A 578 -30.77 4.60 -31.94
CA HIS A 578 -30.20 5.87 -32.40
C HIS A 578 -29.15 6.40 -31.41
N GLY A 579 -29.21 5.96 -30.14
CA GLY A 579 -28.32 6.41 -29.07
C GLY A 579 -27.00 5.65 -29.00
N LEU A 580 -26.99 4.35 -29.34
CA LEU A 580 -25.80 3.51 -29.50
C LEU A 580 -25.12 3.80 -30.85
#